data_AF-A0A923EF93-F1
#
_entry.id   AF-A0A923EF93-F1
#
_cell.length_a   1.000
_cell.length_b   1.000
_cell.length_c   1.000
_cell.angle_alpha   90.00
_cell.angle_beta   90.00
_cell.angle_gamma   90.00
#
_symmetry.space_group_name_H-M   'P 1'
#
loop_
_entity.id
_entity.type
_entity.pdbx_description
1 polymer ?
#
loop_
_entity_poly.entity_id
_entity_poly.type
_entity_poly.pdbx_seq_one_letter_code
_entity_poly.pdbx_strand_id
1 'polypeptide(L)'
;MMEYNKIAKQAIDFQKSSFTSWYNAVTMVQDQAASAVDTMMNQTSLVPEEGRQAIKSWVNACQEERNRFKSYVEDSFRDLEKNLARESKSVSTKPKN
;
A
#
# COMPACT_ATOMS: atom_id res chain seq x y z
N MET A 1 24.25 -5.59 18.54
CA MET A 1 22.95 -6.17 18.13
C MET A 1 21.75 -5.34 18.59
N MET A 2 21.61 -4.96 19.88
CA MET A 2 20.49 -4.10 20.31
C MET A 2 20.40 -2.75 19.58
N GLU A 3 21.53 -2.05 19.41
CA GLU A 3 21.55 -0.77 18.66
C GLU A 3 21.22 -0.96 17.17
N TYR A 4 21.73 -2.02 16.54
CA TYR A 4 21.36 -2.37 15.16
C TYR A 4 19.86 -2.66 15.02
N ASN A 5 19.24 -3.34 16.00
CA ASN A 5 17.80 -3.60 16.00
C ASN A 5 16.97 -2.32 16.17
N LYS A 6 17.46 -1.33 16.94
CA LYS A 6 16.81 -0.01 17.06
C LYS A 6 16.86 0.75 15.74
N ILE A 7 18.02 0.79 15.09
CA ILE A 7 18.19 1.45 13.78
C ILE A 7 17.31 0.77 12.73
N ALA A 8 17.31 -0.57 12.68
CA ALA A 8 16.45 -1.33 11.78
C ALA A 8 14.96 -1.05 12.02
N LYS A 9 14.53 -0.99 13.29
CA LYS A 9 13.15 -0.63 13.65
C LYS A 9 12.79 0.78 13.16
N GLN A 10 13.64 1.77 13.41
CA GLN A 10 13.40 3.14 12.98
C GLN A 10 13.31 3.26 11.45
N ALA A 11 14.16 2.54 10.71
CA ALA A 11 14.10 2.49 9.26
C ALA A 11 12.79 1.87 8.75
N ILE A 12 12.36 0.75 9.34
CA ILE A 12 11.07 0.11 9.01
C ILE A 12 9.90 1.07 9.29
N ASP A 13 9.87 1.69 10.47
CA ASP A 13 8.81 2.62 10.87
C ASP A 13 8.73 3.82 9.89
N PHE A 14 9.89 4.36 9.49
CA PHE A 14 9.98 5.46 8.50
C PHE A 14 9.46 5.04 7.12
N GLN A 15 9.88 3.87 6.62
CA GLN A 15 9.44 3.36 5.32
C GLN A 15 7.94 3.09 5.29
N LYS A 16 7.40 2.50 6.36
CA LYS A 16 5.97 2.22 6.52
C LYS A 16 5.13 3.51 6.53
N SER A 17 5.58 4.52 7.28
CA SER A 17 4.92 5.84 7.31
C SER A 17 4.96 6.51 5.94
N SER A 18 6.13 6.52 5.30
CA SER A 18 6.31 7.12 3.97
C SER A 18 5.44 6.43 2.91
N PHE A 19 5.38 5.10 2.93
CA PHE A 19 4.51 4.31 2.05
C PHE A 19 3.03 4.66 2.29
N THR A 20 2.60 4.72 3.55
CA THR A 20 1.20 5.03 3.89
C THR A 20 0.80 6.42 3.38
N SER A 21 1.66 7.42 3.58
CA SER A 21 1.42 8.78 3.08
C SER A 21 1.37 8.83 1.56
N TRP A 22 2.34 8.20 0.87
CA TRP A 22 2.35 8.11 -0.59
C TRP A 22 1.11 7.40 -1.13
N TYR A 23 0.73 6.27 -0.53
CA TYR A 23 -0.42 5.48 -0.94
C TYR A 23 -1.71 6.30 -0.86
N ASN A 24 -1.90 7.02 0.26
CA ASN A 24 -3.08 7.88 0.44
C ASN A 24 -3.12 9.01 -0.59
N ALA A 25 -1.99 9.64 -0.87
CA ALA A 25 -1.90 10.71 -1.88
C ALA A 25 -2.23 10.19 -3.29
N VAL A 26 -1.65 9.06 -3.69
CA VAL A 26 -1.93 8.44 -5.01
C VAL A 26 -3.39 7.99 -5.11
N THR A 27 -3.93 7.39 -4.05
CA THR A 27 -5.33 6.97 -3.97
C THR A 27 -6.26 8.15 -4.21
N MET A 28 -6.03 9.26 -3.50
CA MET A 28 -6.83 10.48 -3.66
C MET A 28 -6.80 11.02 -5.10
N VAL A 29 -5.62 11.09 -5.72
CA VAL A 29 -5.48 11.58 -7.10
C VAL A 29 -6.20 10.66 -8.08
N GLN A 30 -6.03 9.35 -7.94
CA GLN A 30 -6.67 8.37 -8.82
C GLN A 30 -8.20 8.37 -8.66
N ASP A 31 -8.71 8.47 -7.44
CA ASP A 31 -10.15 8.51 -7.19
C ASP A 31 -10.77 9.81 -7.75
N GLN A 32 -10.06 10.93 -7.66
CA GLN A 32 -10.48 12.19 -8.28
C GLN A 32 -10.46 12.10 -9.82
N ALA A 33 -9.43 11.47 -10.40
CA ALA A 33 -9.37 11.25 -11.84
C ALA A 33 -10.50 10.34 -12.33
N ALA A 34 -10.79 9.26 -11.62
CA ALA A 34 -11.91 8.36 -11.93
C ALA A 34 -13.26 9.09 -11.88
N SER A 35 -13.48 9.94 -10.87
CA SER A 35 -14.68 10.77 -10.76
C SER A 35 -14.81 11.78 -11.91
N ALA A 36 -13.71 12.41 -12.33
CA ALA A 36 -13.69 13.31 -13.48
C ALA A 36 -14.04 12.57 -14.79
N VAL A 37 -13.50 11.37 -14.98
CA VAL A 37 -13.82 10.51 -16.13
C VAL A 37 -15.28 10.11 -16.14
N ASP A 38 -15.86 9.71 -14.99
CA ASP A 38 -17.28 9.38 -14.89
C ASP A 38 -18.18 10.59 -15.21
N THR A 39 -17.83 11.77 -14.67
CA THR A 39 -18.53 13.03 -14.96
C THR A 39 -18.49 13.36 -16.45
N MET A 40 -17.31 13.26 -17.08
CA MET A 40 -17.17 13.47 -18.52
C MET A 40 -18.03 12.49 -19.30
N MET A 41 -17.97 11.19 -19.01
CA MET A 41 -18.78 10.19 -19.71
C MET A 41 -20.28 10.51 -19.61
N ASN A 42 -20.78 10.90 -18.44
CA ASN A 42 -22.20 11.21 -18.24
C ASN A 42 -22.67 12.44 -19.03
N GLN A 43 -21.76 13.38 -19.36
CA GLN A 43 -22.09 14.59 -20.11
C GLN A 43 -22.03 14.41 -21.64
N THR A 44 -21.42 13.34 -22.14
CA THR A 44 -21.30 13.09 -23.59
C THR A 44 -22.16 11.91 -24.04
N SER A 45 -22.90 12.12 -25.13
CA SER A 45 -23.56 11.06 -25.90
C SER A 45 -22.59 10.28 -26.80
N LEU A 46 -21.30 10.66 -26.85
CA LEU A 46 -20.30 10.14 -27.78
C LEU A 46 -19.68 8.80 -27.36
N VAL A 47 -19.92 8.35 -26.13
CA VAL A 47 -19.42 7.06 -25.64
C VAL A 47 -20.56 6.02 -25.65
N PRO A 48 -20.46 4.96 -26.48
CA PRO A 48 -21.40 3.83 -26.44
C PRO A 48 -21.42 3.14 -25.06
N GLU A 49 -22.50 2.42 -24.76
CA GLU A 49 -22.68 1.76 -23.46
C GLU A 49 -21.55 0.75 -23.15
N GLU A 50 -21.11 0.00 -24.17
CA GLU A 50 -20.00 -0.95 -24.05
C GLU A 50 -18.70 -0.26 -23.65
N GLY A 51 -18.46 0.95 -24.18
CA GLY A 51 -17.30 1.77 -23.81
C GLY A 51 -17.38 2.27 -22.37
N ARG A 52 -18.57 2.66 -21.90
CA ARG A 52 -18.78 3.06 -20.49
C ARG A 52 -18.53 1.88 -19.55
N GLN A 53 -19.01 0.69 -19.88
CA GLN A 53 -18.75 -0.51 -19.09
C GLN A 53 -17.26 -0.84 -19.06
N ALA A 54 -16.57 -0.79 -20.20
CA ALA A 54 -15.14 -1.06 -20.26
C ALA A 54 -14.33 -0.09 -19.37
N ILE A 55 -14.66 1.20 -19.39
CA ILE A 55 -14.01 2.21 -18.52
C ILE A 55 -14.29 1.94 -17.05
N LYS A 56 -15.55 1.65 -16.67
CA LYS A 56 -15.92 1.33 -15.29
C LYS A 56 -15.19 0.08 -14.79
N SER A 57 -15.15 -0.99 -15.59
CA SER A 57 -14.41 -2.20 -15.26
C SER A 57 -12.91 -1.93 -15.10
N TRP A 58 -12.33 -1.09 -15.96
CA TRP A 58 -10.92 -0.69 -15.85
C TRP A 58 -10.63 0.09 -14.57
N VAL A 59 -11.47 1.08 -14.22
CA VAL A 59 -11.36 1.83 -12.97
C VAL A 59 -11.43 0.91 -11.75
N ASN A 60 -12.40 0.00 -11.73
CA ASN A 60 -12.56 -0.97 -10.64
C ASN A 60 -11.33 -1.88 -10.52
N ALA A 61 -10.84 -2.41 -11.63
CA ALA A 61 -9.62 -3.22 -11.64
C ALA A 61 -8.43 -2.43 -11.09
N CYS A 62 -8.23 -1.17 -11.50
CA CYS A 62 -7.16 -0.33 -10.95
C CYS A 62 -7.30 -0.13 -9.43
N GLN A 63 -8.51 0.07 -8.91
CA GLN A 63 -8.76 0.20 -7.48
C GLN A 63 -8.48 -1.10 -6.71
N GLU A 64 -8.92 -2.24 -7.24
CA GLU A 64 -8.67 -3.57 -6.68
C GLU A 64 -7.17 -3.88 -6.63
N GLU A 65 -6.46 -3.68 -7.74
CA GLU A 65 -5.02 -3.90 -7.86
C GLU A 65 -4.23 -3.04 -6.86
N ARG A 66 -4.60 -1.76 -6.75
CA ARG A 66 -4.02 -0.83 -5.77
C ARG A 66 -4.24 -1.31 -4.34
N ASN A 67 -5.44 -1.73 -3.99
CA ASN A 67 -5.76 -2.25 -2.66
C ASN A 67 -4.98 -3.53 -2.36
N ARG A 68 -4.86 -4.44 -3.34
CA ARG A 68 -4.05 -5.65 -3.18
C ARG A 68 -2.58 -5.33 -2.95
N PHE A 69 -2.04 -4.36 -3.69
CA PHE A 69 -0.68 -3.88 -3.51
C PHE A 69 -0.46 -3.31 -2.10
N LYS A 70 -1.40 -2.50 -1.59
CA LYS A 70 -1.38 -2.00 -0.22
C LYS A 70 -1.25 -3.13 0.79
N SER A 71 -2.16 -4.11 0.72
CA SER A 71 -2.19 -5.24 1.66
C SER A 71 -0.89 -6.04 1.60
N TYR A 72 -0.36 -6.30 0.41
CA TYR A 72 0.91 -7.01 0.24
C TYR A 72 2.08 -6.28 0.94
N VAL A 73 2.16 -4.95 0.79
CA VAL A 73 3.22 -4.15 1.42
C VAL A 73 3.03 -4.07 2.94
N GLU A 74 1.80 -3.87 3.42
CA GLU A 74 1.48 -3.85 4.86
C GLU A 74 1.80 -5.19 5.54
N ASP A 75 1.47 -6.30 4.87
CA ASP A 75 1.79 -7.66 5.32
C ASP A 75 3.30 -7.87 5.38
N SER A 76 4.03 -7.39 4.38
CA SER A 76 5.50 -7.45 4.35
C SER A 76 6.14 -6.67 5.50
N PHE A 77 5.63 -5.47 5.83
CA PHE A 77 6.09 -4.71 6.98
C PHE A 77 5.81 -5.45 8.30
N ARG A 78 4.62 -6.02 8.45
CA ARG A 78 4.26 -6.81 9.65
C ARG A 78 5.18 -8.02 9.83
N ASP A 79 5.54 -8.68 8.74
CA ASP A 79 6.47 -9.81 8.79
C ASP A 79 7.90 -9.37 9.13
N LEU A 80 8.38 -8.25 8.59
CA LEU A 80 9.67 -7.68 8.98
C LEU A 80 9.72 -7.33 10.47
N GLU A 81 8.69 -6.64 10.98
CA GLU A 81 8.56 -6.29 12.40
C GLU A 81 8.57 -7.55 13.29
N LYS A 82 7.83 -8.60 12.89
CA LYS A 82 7.75 -9.87 13.62
C LYS A 82 9.10 -10.61 13.65
N ASN A 83 9.81 -10.65 12.53
CA ASN A 83 11.12 -11.31 12.46
C ASN A 83 12.18 -10.55 13.25
N LEU A 84 12.21 -9.21 13.16
CA LEU A 84 13.10 -8.38 13.97
C LEU A 84 12.84 -8.57 15.48
N ALA A 85 11.57 -8.65 15.89
CA ALA A 85 11.20 -8.93 17.26
C ALA A 85 11.63 -10.34 17.71
N ARG A 86 11.52 -11.36 16.86
CA ARG A 86 11.99 -12.73 17.13
C ARG A 86 13.49 -12.79 17.33
N GLU A 87 14.26 -12.15 16.46
CA GLU A 87 15.73 -12.10 16.57
C GLU A 87 16.16 -11.45 17.89
N SER A 88 15.52 -10.34 18.28
CA SER A 88 15.81 -9.68 19.56
C SER A 88 15.59 -10.59 20.79
N LYS A 89 14.57 -11.46 20.76
CA LYS A 89 14.27 -12.42 21.83
C LYS A 89 15.26 -13.60 21.85
N SER A 90 15.66 -14.11 20.69
CA SER A 90 16.59 -15.24 20.57
C SER A 90 18.01 -14.95 21.07
N VAL A 91 18.44 -13.67 20.98
CA VAL A 91 19.75 -13.23 21.46
C VAL A 91 19.76 -13.04 22.98
N SER A 92 18.62 -12.71 23.59
CA SER A 92 18.51 -12.54 25.04
C SER A 92 18.51 -13.86 25.83
N THR A 93 18.30 -15.00 25.18
CA THR A 93 18.20 -16.33 25.82
C THR A 93 19.44 -17.21 25.66
N LYS A 94 20.48 -16.78 24.92
CA LYS A 94 21.77 -17.51 24.89
C LYS A 94 22.58 -17.19 26.15
N PRO A 95 23.06 -18.20 26.92
CA PRO A 95 23.94 -17.96 28.04
C PRO A 95 25.23 -17.31 27.55
N LYS A 96 25.72 -16.28 28.26
CA LYS A 96 27.09 -15.79 28.13
C LYS A 96 28.01 -16.87 28.72
N ASN A 97 28.70 -17.60 27.86
CA ASN A 97 29.88 -18.38 28.26
C ASN A 97 31.04 -17.45 28.58
#